data_AF-A0A538DSZ8-F1
#
_entry.id   AF-A0A538DSZ8-F1
#
_cell.length_a   1.000
_cell.length_b   1.000
_cell.length_c   1.000
_cell.angle_alpha   90.00
_cell.angle_beta   90.00
_cell.angle_gamma   90.00
#
_symmetry.space_group_name_H-M   'P 1'
#
loop_
_entity.id
_entity.type
_entity.pdbx_description
1 polymer ?
#
loop_
_entity_poly.entity_id
_entity_poly.type
_entity_poly.pdbx_seq_one_letter_code
_entity_poly.pdbx_strand_id
1 'polypeptide(L)' 'EVVVMRYGLGGAEAQTLEEIGRRLGLTRERVRQIELESLRRLATLREMESVDLT' A
#
# COMPACT_ATOMS: atom_id res chain seq x y z
N GLU A 1 -3.44 -4.02 3.28
CA GLU A 1 -4.82 -3.53 3.05
C GLU A 1 -4.86 -2.16 2.38
N VAL A 2 -4.17 -1.12 2.88
CA VAL A 2 -4.15 0.22 2.26
C VAL A 2 -3.74 0.19 0.78
N VAL A 3 -2.68 -0.51 0.41
CA VAL A 3 -2.23 -0.65 -1.00
C VAL A 3 -3.31 -1.35 -1.86
N VAL A 4 -3.94 -2.39 -1.34
CA VAL A 4 -5.01 -3.12 -2.05
C VAL A 4 -6.19 -2.19 -2.35
N MET A 5 -6.67 -1.47 -1.34
CA MET A 5 -7.76 -0.51 -1.49
C MET A 5 -7.38 0.68 -2.39
N ARG A 6 -6.15 1.19 -2.28
CA ARG A 6 -5.69 2.34 -3.08
C ARG A 6 -5.66 2.02 -4.58
N TYR A 7 -5.15 0.84 -4.93
CA TYR A 7 -4.90 0.45 -6.31
C TYR A 7 -5.96 -0.49 -6.90
N GLY A 8 -7.05 -0.76 -6.16
CA GLY A 8 -8.14 -1.62 -6.64
C GLY A 8 -7.70 -3.07 -6.90
N LEU A 9 -6.80 -3.59 -6.07
CA LEU A 9 -6.28 -4.95 -6.25
C LEU A 9 -7.31 -5.97 -5.77
N GLY A 10 -7.34 -7.15 -6.41
CA GLY A 10 -8.26 -8.23 -6.03
C GLY A 10 -9.73 -7.98 -6.43
N GLY A 11 -9.97 -7.14 -7.44
CA GLY A 11 -11.31 -6.86 -7.96
C GLY A 11 -12.09 -5.77 -7.20
N ALA A 12 -11.44 -5.08 -6.26
CA ALA A 12 -12.01 -3.89 -5.61
C ALA A 12 -11.83 -2.64 -6.49
N GLU A 13 -12.67 -1.64 -6.30
CA GLU A 13 -12.43 -0.31 -6.88
C GLU A 13 -11.32 0.43 -6.13
N ALA A 14 -10.55 1.24 -6.87
CA ALA A 14 -9.52 2.09 -6.28
C ALA A 14 -10.15 3.20 -5.43
N GLN A 15 -9.67 3.35 -4.20
CA GLN A 15 -10.16 4.34 -3.23
C GLN A 15 -9.11 5.41 -2.94
N THR A 16 -9.52 6.65 -2.70
CA THR A 16 -8.64 7.75 -2.27
C THR A 16 -8.12 7.53 -0.84
N LEU A 17 -7.00 8.17 -0.49
CA LEU A 17 -6.45 8.13 0.87
C LEU A 17 -7.44 8.64 1.93
N GLU A 18 -8.34 9.55 1.54
CA GLU A 18 -9.34 10.14 2.42
C GLU A 18 -10.55 9.22 2.64
N GLU A 19 -10.99 8.50 1.62
CA GLU A 19 -12.01 7.44 1.77
C GLU A 19 -11.49 6.28 2.60
N ILE A 20 -10.25 5.84 2.34
CA ILE A 20 -9.58 4.81 3.14
C ILE A 20 -9.42 5.27 4.58
N GLY A 21 -9.02 6.54 4.80
CA GLY A 21 -8.89 7.12 6.14
C GLY A 21 -10.21 7.10 6.90
N ARG A 22 -11.30 7.58 6.27
CA ARG A 22 -12.65 7.52 6.85
C ARG A 22 -13.08 6.10 7.20
N ARG A 23 -12.82 5.13 6.31
CA ARG A 23 -13.16 3.72 6.53
C ARG A 23 -12.39 3.07 7.69
N LEU A 24 -11.11 3.42 7.85
CA LEU A 24 -10.23 2.85 8.88
C LEU A 24 -10.20 3.64 10.19
N GLY A 25 -10.93 4.76 10.29
CA GLY A 25 -10.85 5.65 11.46
C GLY A 25 -9.50 6.35 11.58
N LEU A 26 -8.82 6.60 10.45
CA LEU A 26 -7.50 7.20 10.37
C LEU A 26 -7.53 8.55 9.65
N THR A 27 -6.56 9.40 9.97
CA THR A 27 -6.34 10.62 9.18
C THR A 27 -5.76 10.25 7.82
N ARG A 28 -6.03 11.11 6.82
CA ARG A 28 -5.46 10.97 5.47
C ARG A 28 -3.93 10.84 5.49
N GLU A 29 -3.24 11.61 6.33
CA GLU A 29 -1.79 11.53 6.45
C GLU A 29 -1.32 10.19 7.03
N ARG A 30 -2.06 9.64 8.01
CA ARG A 30 -1.72 8.32 8.55
C ARG A 30 -1.85 7.23 7.48
N VAL A 31 -2.87 7.29 6.63
CA VAL A 31 -3.01 6.37 5.48
C VAL A 31 -1.87 6.54 4.49
N ARG A 32 -1.48 7.79 4.17
CA ARG A 32 -0.33 8.09 3.30
C ARG A 32 0.97 7.47 3.82
N GLN A 33 1.22 7.57 5.12
CA GLN A 33 2.41 6.97 5.74
C GLN A 33 2.42 5.45 5.58
N ILE A 34 1.29 4.79 5.84
CA ILE A 34 1.14 3.34 5.70
C ILE A 34 1.32 2.90 4.24
N GLU A 35 0.77 3.65 3.28
CA GLU A 35 0.95 3.43 1.84
C GLU A 35 2.45 3.45 1.49
N LEU A 36 3.16 4.52 1.88
CA LEU A 36 4.59 4.68 1.60
C LEU A 36 5.44 3.57 2.23
N GLU A 37 5.17 3.21 3.48
CA GLU A 37 5.87 2.12 4.18
C GLU A 37 5.65 0.77 3.48
N SER A 38 4.40 0.50 3.08
CA SER A 38 4.05 -0.73 2.35
C SER A 38 4.75 -0.81 1.00
N LEU A 39 4.77 0.29 0.23
CA LEU A 39 5.44 0.34 -1.07
C LEU A 39 6.96 0.19 -0.94
N ARG A 40 7.58 0.80 0.07
CA ARG A 40 9.01 0.62 0.36
C ARG A 40 9.33 -0.85 0.65
N ARG A 41 8.53 -1.50 1.51
CA ARG A 41 8.73 -2.92 1.83
C ARG A 41 8.62 -3.80 0.58
N LEU A 42 7.66 -3.53 -0.30
CA LEU A 42 7.51 -4.25 -1.56
C LEU A 42 8.70 -4.04 -2.51
N ALA A 43 9.24 -2.82 -2.58
CA ALA A 43 10.43 -2.54 -3.37
C ALA A 43 11.65 -3.33 -2.86
N THR A 44 11.88 -3.37 -1.54
CA THR A 44 12.98 -4.13 -0.94
C THR A 44 12.83 -5.63 -1.14
N LEU A 45 11.62 -6.18 -1.06
CA LEU A 45 11.40 -7.61 -1.32
C LEU A 45 11.79 -7.99 -2.76
N ARG A 46 11.50 -7.12 -3.73
CA ARG A 46 11.87 -7.34 -5.13
C ARG A 46 13.38 -7.33 -5.35
N GLU A 47 14.11 -6.51 -4.60
CA GLU A 47 15.58 -6.48 -4.63
C GLU A 47 16.18 -7.75 -4.03
N MET A 48 15.60 -8.30 -2.95
CA MET A 48 16.06 -9.54 -2.33
C MET A 48 15.86 -10.77 -3.24
N GLU A 49 14.74 -10.85 -3.97
CA GLU A 49 14.51 -11.91 -4.99
C GLU A 49 15.54 -11.87 -6.13
N SER A 50 16.02 -10.69 -6.52
CA SER A 50 17.00 -10.57 -7.60
C SER A 50 18.43 -10.99 -7.21
N VAL A 51 18.74 -11.04 -5.90
CA VAL A 51 20.06 -11.47 -5.40
C VAL A 51 20.15 -12.99 -5.21
N ASP A 52 19.01 -13.66 -5.00
CA ASP A 52 18.95 -15.12 -4.80
C ASP A 52 19.03 -15.93 -6.11
N LEU A 53 19.03 -15.25 -7.27
CA LEU A 53 19.15 -15.84 -8.61
C LEU A 53 20.55 -15.70 -9.23
N THR A 54 21.53 -15.21 -8.49
CA THR A 54 22.94 -15.03 -8.92
C THR A 54 23.90 -15.67 -7.94
#